data_AF-A0A6N9V665-F1
#
_entry.id   AF-A0A6N9V665-F1
#
_cell.length_a   1.000
_cell.length_b   1.000
_cell.length_c   1.000
_cell.angle_alpha   90.00
_cell.angle_beta   90.00
_cell.angle_gamma   90.00
#
_symmetry.space_group_name_H-M   'P 1'
#
loop_
_entity.id
_entity.type
_entity.pdbx_description
1 polymer ?
#
loop_
_entity_poly.entity_id
_entity_poly.type
_entity_poly.pdbx_seq_one_letter_code
_entity_poly.pdbx_strand_id
1 'polypeptide(L)' 'GDHDSIAWAWGLGVTLGVYVAARLSGAHINPAVTVALATFRGFPWAKVLPYSLAQTAGAFVAALLVRWNYSEA' A
#
# COMPACT_ATOMS: atom_id res chain seq x y z
N GLY A 1 2.10 -2.16 -22.45
CA GLY A 1 0.90 -2.65 -21.74
C GLY A 1 -0.21 -1.70 -22.05
N ASP A 2 -1.37 -2.21 -22.43
CA ASP A 2 -2.54 -1.36 -22.69
C ASP A 2 -3.05 -0.74 -21.38
N HIS A 3 -3.76 0.38 -21.46
CA HIS A 3 -4.26 1.10 -20.29
C HIS A 3 -5.08 0.19 -19.36
N ASP A 4 -5.91 -0.67 -19.96
CA ASP A 4 -6.75 -1.62 -19.24
C ASP A 4 -5.92 -2.63 -18.44
N SER A 5 -4.82 -3.11 -19.01
CA SER A 5 -3.94 -4.06 -18.33
C SER A 5 -3.30 -3.46 -17.08
N ILE A 6 -2.91 -2.17 -17.13
CA ILE A 6 -2.33 -1.46 -15.99
C ILE A 6 -3.39 -1.25 -14.89
N ALA A 7 -4.60 -0.84 -15.27
CA ALA A 7 -5.70 -0.63 -14.33
C ALA A 7 -6.06 -1.93 -13.59
N TRP A 8 -6.21 -3.04 -14.32
CA TRP A 8 -6.50 -4.35 -13.73
C TRP A 8 -5.36 -4.85 -12.83
N ALA A 9 -4.11 -4.74 -13.29
CA ALA A 9 -2.95 -5.16 -12.50
C ALA A 9 -2.86 -4.40 -11.17
N TRP A 10 -3.12 -3.08 -11.18
CA TRP A 10 -3.10 -2.26 -9.98
C TRP A 10 -4.22 -2.65 -9.01
N GLY A 11 -5.46 -2.76 -9.50
CA GLY A 11 -6.62 -3.11 -8.66
C GLY A 11 -6.50 -4.50 -8.02
N LEU A 12 -6.08 -5.49 -8.80
CA LEU A 12 -5.86 -6.84 -8.29
C LEU A 12 -4.67 -6.89 -7.31
N GLY A 13 -3.58 -6.20 -7.62
CA GLY A 13 -2.41 -6.10 -6.73
C GLY A 13 -2.78 -5.52 -5.36
N VAL A 14 -3.52 -4.41 -5.32
CA VAL A 14 -4.00 -3.82 -4.07
C VAL A 14 -4.95 -4.77 -3.33
N THR A 15 -5.84 -5.46 -4.04
CA THR A 15 -6.78 -6.43 -3.44
C THR A 15 -6.04 -7.56 -2.73
N LEU A 16 -5.00 -8.12 -3.37
CA LEU A 16 -4.16 -9.14 -2.77
C LEU A 16 -3.40 -8.60 -1.55
N GLY A 17 -2.87 -7.39 -1.63
CA GLY A 17 -2.25 -6.71 -0.49
C GLY A 17 -3.19 -6.56 0.70
N VAL A 18 -4.46 -6.19 0.44
CA VAL A 18 -5.50 -6.13 1.48
C VAL A 18 -5.74 -7.50 2.09
N TYR A 19 -5.88 -8.55 1.27
CA TYR A 19 -6.13 -9.91 1.76
C TYR A 19 -5.04 -10.40 2.72
N VAL A 20 -3.78 -10.04 2.46
CA VAL A 20 -2.65 -10.37 3.32
C VAL A 20 -2.65 -9.53 4.61
N ALA A 21 -2.85 -8.22 4.51
CA ALA A 21 -2.61 -7.31 5.63
C ALA A 21 -3.83 -7.01 6.51
N ALA A 22 -5.05 -7.32 6.05
CA ALA A 22 -6.30 -6.87 6.66
C ALA A 22 -6.45 -7.33 8.11
N ARG A 23 -6.18 -8.61 8.38
CA ARG A 23 -6.35 -9.22 9.71
C ARG A 23 -5.44 -8.60 10.77
N LEU A 24 -4.24 -8.17 10.39
CA LEU A 24 -3.23 -7.67 11.33
C LEU A 24 -3.30 -6.16 11.52
N SER A 25 -3.55 -5.42 10.44
CA SER A 25 -3.32 -3.97 10.40
C SER A 25 -4.53 -3.15 9.96
N GLY A 26 -5.62 -3.79 9.52
CA GLY A 26 -6.73 -3.12 8.84
C GLY A 26 -6.43 -2.75 7.38
N ALA A 27 -5.23 -3.05 6.88
CA ALA A 27 -4.82 -2.88 5.48
C ALA A 27 -5.12 -1.51 4.87
N HIS A 28 -4.70 -0.42 5.52
CA HIS A 28 -4.91 0.91 4.92
C HIS A 28 -4.15 1.06 3.60
N ILE A 29 -2.94 0.48 3.51
CA ILE A 29 -2.04 0.38 2.33
C ILE A 29 -1.84 1.72 1.55
N ASN A 30 -2.22 2.83 2.16
CA ASN A 30 -2.17 4.17 1.61
C ASN A 30 -2.20 5.19 2.78
N PRO A 31 -1.25 6.14 2.85
CA PRO A 31 -1.24 7.20 3.86
C PRO A 31 -2.51 8.06 3.88
N ALA A 32 -3.09 8.36 2.71
CA ALA A 32 -4.32 9.14 2.62
C ALA A 32 -5.52 8.39 3.23
N VAL A 33 -5.58 7.06 3.05
CA VAL A 33 -6.60 6.21 3.70
C VAL A 33 -6.39 6.21 5.21
N THR A 34 -5.14 6.12 5.69
CA THR A 34 -4.81 6.22 7.12
C THR A 34 -5.31 7.54 7.72
N VAL A 35 -5.09 8.67 7.04
CA VAL A 35 -5.56 9.99 7.49
C VAL A 35 -7.09 10.07 7.47
N ALA A 36 -7.74 9.56 6.43
CA ALA A 36 -9.20 9.55 6.35
C ALA A 36 -9.82 8.74 7.49
N LEU A 37 -9.26 7.57 7.80
CA LEU A 37 -9.72 6.74 8.92
C LEU A 37 -9.45 7.39 10.29
N ALA A 38 -8.35 8.13 10.44
CA ALA A 38 -8.09 8.91 11.65
C ALA A 38 -9.07 10.06 11.85
N THR A 39 -9.49 10.68 10.74
CA THR A 39 -10.41 11.81 10.74
C THR A 39 -11.85 11.39 10.98
N PHE A 40 -12.30 10.31 10.32
CA PHE A 40 -13.73 9.96 10.27
C PHE A 40 -14.11 8.65 10.97
N ARG A 41 -13.15 7.76 11.27
CA ARG A 41 -13.43 6.42 11.80
C ARG A 41 -12.71 6.11 13.12
N GLY A 42 -12.08 7.12 13.75
CA GLY A 42 -11.48 7.01 15.07
C GLY A 42 -10.15 6.26 15.11
N PHE A 43 -9.42 6.14 14.00
CA PHE A 43 -8.07 5.58 14.02
C PHE A 43 -7.13 6.48 14.86
N PRO A 44 -6.31 5.94 15.78
CA PRO A 44 -5.52 6.76 16.69
C PRO A 44 -4.53 7.67 15.96
N TRP A 45 -4.61 8.98 16.18
CA TRP A 45 -3.73 9.98 15.56
C TRP A 45 -2.24 9.74 15.82
N ALA A 46 -1.89 9.27 17.03
CA ALA A 46 -0.52 8.90 17.36
C ALA A 46 0.07 7.78 16.48
N LYS A 47 -0.79 6.97 15.83
CA LYS A 47 -0.38 5.89 14.93
C LYS A 47 -0.32 6.31 13.47
N VAL A 48 -0.89 7.46 13.09
CA VAL A 48 -0.98 7.89 11.68
C VAL A 48 0.39 8.03 11.04
N LEU A 49 1.30 8.76 11.69
CA LEU A 49 2.65 8.96 11.19
C LEU A 49 3.47 7.66 11.09
N PRO A 50 3.62 6.84 12.15
CA PRO A 50 4.38 5.59 12.04
C PRO A 50 3.76 4.61 11.04
N TYR A 51 2.43 4.55 10.92
CA TYR A 51 1.76 3.70 9.94
C TYR A 51 2.02 4.19 8.50
N SER A 52 2.00 5.50 8.26
CA SER A 52 2.27 6.10 6.95
C SER A 52 3.74 5.93 6.53
N LEU A 53 4.66 6.03 7.48
CA LEU A 53 6.09 5.76 7.24
C LEU A 53 6.31 4.29 6.90
N ALA A 54 5.67 3.35 7.61
CA ALA A 54 5.75 1.93 7.30
C ALA A 54 5.19 1.61 5.89
N GLN A 55 4.06 2.20 5.51
CA GLN A 55 3.50 2.08 4.16
C GLN A 55 4.47 2.58 3.08
N THR A 56 5.05 3.76 3.30
CA THR A 56 5.99 4.37 2.35
C THR A 56 7.28 3.56 2.23
N ALA A 57 7.84 3.11 3.36
CA ALA A 57 9.02 2.26 3.38
C ALA A 57 8.77 0.92 2.65
N GLY A 58 7.63 0.29 2.89
CA GLY A 58 7.22 -0.92 2.17
C GLY A 58 7.09 -0.70 0.66
N ALA A 59 6.49 0.42 0.24
CA ALA A 59 6.38 0.80 -1.17
C ALA A 59 7.76 1.01 -1.82
N PHE A 60 8.70 1.66 -1.12
CA PHE A 60 10.08 1.82 -1.58
C PHE A 60 10.79 0.48 -1.74
N VAL A 61 10.68 -0.43 -0.77
CA VAL A 61 11.26 -1.78 -0.86
C VAL A 61 10.67 -2.54 -2.04
N ALA A 62 9.35 -2.50 -2.24
CA ALA A 62 8.70 -3.12 -3.39
C ALA A 62 9.21 -2.55 -4.72
N ALA A 63 9.36 -1.22 -4.84
CA ALA A 63 9.90 -0.59 -6.04
C ALA A 63 11.36 -1.01 -6.32
N LEU A 64 12.19 -1.14 -5.28
CA LEU A 64 13.56 -1.63 -5.41
C LEU A 64 13.62 -3.09 -5.85
N LEU A 65 12.75 -3.95 -5.32
CA LEU A 65 12.64 -5.35 -5.73
C LEU A 65 12.22 -5.47 -7.20
N VAL A 66 11.25 -4.67 -7.64
CA VAL A 66 10.85 -4.62 -9.06
C VAL A 66 12.03 -4.15 -9.91
N ARG A 67 12.71 -3.05 -9.53
CA ARG A 67 13.89 -2.56 -10.25
C ARG A 67 14.97 -3.64 -10.37
N TRP A 68 15.25 -4.38 -9.30
CA TRP A 68 16.20 -5.49 -9.32
C TRP A 68 15.74 -6.59 -10.28
N ASN A 69 14.48 -7.01 -10.19
CA ASN A 69 13.93 -8.08 -11.04
C ASN A 69 14.06 -7.76 -12.54
N TYR A 70 14.02 -6.48 -12.92
CA TYR A 70 14.17 -6.03 -14.29
C TYR A 70 15.57 -5.50 -14.64
N SER A 71 16.56 -5.53 -13.74
CA SER A 71 17.89 -4.94 -14.02
C SER A 71 18.78 -5.80 -14.91
N GLU A 72 18.46 -7.08 -15.06
CA GLU A 72 19.19 -8.05 -15.91
C GLU A 72 18.43 -8.33 -17.23
N ALA A 73 17.34 -7.61 -17.49
CA ALA A 73 16.49 -7.76 -18.67
C ALA A 73 16.88 -6.80 -19.81
#